data_AF-A0A8T6Y9I1-F1
#
_entry.id   AF-A0A8T6Y9I1-F1
#
_cell.length_a   1.000
_cell.length_b   1.000
_cell.length_c   1.000
_cell.angle_alpha   90.00
_cell.angle_beta   90.00
_cell.angle_gamma   90.00
#
_symmetry.space_group_name_H-M   'P 1'
#
loop_
_entity.id
_entity.type
_entity.pdbx_description
1 polymer ?
#
loop_
_entity_poly.entity_id
_entity_poly.type
_entity_poly.pdbx_seq_one_letter_code
_entity_poly.pdbx_strand_id
1 'polypeptide(L)'
;MQPANSGKNNVSGFDFTGSMKMLVGDIVKTHPDFSHIALESIFIAISPSNRRRDGVVAKLRPLRYEGGSKTQICRGTKYTSPEIQIKGNDILYIVYFHLPRFLNHGDHRDKLETVLHELYHISPLFNGDIRRFPGKNYAHGNSRKSYNRLISTYTDEYINSTTRPELSIFLKYGYSGLKRKYGAIYGDIIRVPRSKPAR
;
A
#
# COMPACT_ATOMS: atom_id res chain seq x y z
N MET A 1 -20.04 14.33 10.86
CA MET A 1 -20.02 13.88 9.45
C MET A 1 -19.67 12.41 9.39
N GLN A 2 -20.53 11.60 8.78
CA GLN A 2 -20.27 10.17 8.54
C GLN A 2 -19.17 10.02 7.47
N PRO A 3 -18.34 8.97 7.52
CA PRO A 3 -17.27 8.77 6.55
C PRO A 3 -17.85 8.72 5.13
N ALA A 4 -17.12 9.24 4.15
CA ALA A 4 -17.42 9.01 2.74
C ALA A 4 -17.44 7.49 2.52
N ASN A 5 -18.66 6.95 2.49
CA ASN A 5 -18.90 5.53 2.54
C ASN A 5 -18.46 4.96 1.19
N SER A 6 -17.70 3.86 1.18
CA SER A 6 -17.35 3.10 -0.04
C SER A 6 -18.57 2.46 -0.73
N GLY A 7 -19.79 2.95 -0.46
CA GLY A 7 -21.07 2.30 -0.72
C GLY A 7 -21.28 1.01 0.08
N LYS A 8 -20.28 0.55 0.85
CA LYS A 8 -20.21 -0.82 1.38
C LYS A 8 -20.01 -0.94 2.89
N ASN A 9 -19.70 0.13 3.64
CA ASN A 9 -19.59 0.01 5.09
C ASN A 9 -20.96 0.15 5.76
N ASN A 10 -21.27 -0.78 6.65
CA ASN A 10 -22.49 -0.80 7.46
C ASN A 10 -22.17 -1.36 8.86
N VAL A 11 -23.19 -1.47 9.73
CA VAL A 11 -23.02 -2.03 11.07
C VAL A 11 -22.59 -3.51 11.05
N SER A 12 -22.79 -4.22 9.93
CA SER A 12 -22.40 -5.62 9.76
C SER A 12 -20.97 -5.82 9.20
N GLY A 13 -20.30 -4.77 8.72
CA GLY A 13 -18.90 -4.86 8.33
C GLY A 13 -18.28 -3.57 7.78
N PHE A 14 -16.97 -3.46 8.00
CA PHE A 14 -16.11 -2.42 7.40
C PHE A 14 -15.26 -2.99 6.26
N ASP A 15 -15.40 -2.43 5.05
CA ASP A 15 -14.57 -2.68 3.88
C ASP A 15 -13.25 -1.92 4.01
N PHE A 16 -12.23 -2.60 4.55
CA PHE A 16 -10.91 -2.02 4.73
C PHE A 16 -10.24 -1.69 3.39
N THR A 17 -10.26 -2.63 2.43
CA THR A 17 -9.59 -2.43 1.14
C THR A 17 -10.28 -1.38 0.28
N GLY A 18 -11.61 -1.28 0.32
CA GLY A 18 -12.37 -0.22 -0.35
C GLY A 18 -12.09 1.15 0.25
N SER A 19 -12.10 1.27 1.58
CA SER A 19 -11.79 2.54 2.26
C SER A 19 -10.34 2.97 2.00
N MET A 20 -9.40 2.01 2.00
CA MET A 20 -8.01 2.29 1.66
C MET A 20 -7.82 2.70 0.20
N LYS A 21 -8.55 2.10 -0.76
CA LYS A 21 -8.54 2.52 -2.17
C LYS A 21 -9.02 3.97 -2.33
N MET A 22 -10.05 4.38 -1.58
CA MET A 22 -10.51 5.77 -1.60
C MET A 22 -9.46 6.74 -1.03
N LEU A 23 -8.82 6.37 0.09
CA LEU A 23 -7.74 7.16 0.68
C LEU A 23 -6.55 7.30 -0.27
N VAL A 24 -6.06 6.19 -0.84
CA VAL A 24 -4.94 6.21 -1.80
C VAL A 24 -5.31 7.01 -3.04
N GLY A 25 -6.54 6.89 -3.55
CA GLY A 25 -7.01 7.69 -4.68
C GLY A 25 -6.98 9.19 -4.42
N ASP A 26 -7.28 9.63 -3.19
CA ASP A 26 -7.16 11.03 -2.80
C ASP A 26 -5.70 11.48 -2.73
N ILE A 27 -4.82 10.70 -2.09
CA ILE A 27 -3.37 10.97 -2.02
C ILE A 27 -2.78 11.14 -3.42
N VAL A 28 -3.03 10.19 -4.33
CA VAL A 28 -2.54 10.22 -5.71
C VAL A 28 -3.05 11.44 -6.46
N LYS A 29 -4.32 11.83 -6.24
CA LYS A 29 -4.93 12.98 -6.91
C LYS A 29 -4.40 14.32 -6.40
N THR A 30 -4.02 14.40 -5.12
CA THR A 30 -3.77 15.68 -4.44
C THR A 30 -2.30 15.94 -4.14
N HIS A 31 -1.48 14.90 -3.99
CA HIS A 31 -0.08 15.04 -3.61
C HIS A 31 0.84 14.80 -4.82
N PRO A 32 1.64 15.81 -5.24
CA PRO A 32 2.38 15.79 -6.51
C PRO A 32 3.36 14.62 -6.62
N ASP A 33 4.08 14.27 -5.55
CA ASP A 33 5.01 13.12 -5.55
C ASP A 33 4.36 11.76 -5.81
N PHE A 34 3.04 11.63 -5.63
CA PHE A 34 2.29 10.39 -5.83
C PHE A 34 1.42 10.41 -7.10
N SER A 35 1.38 11.53 -7.82
CA SER A 35 0.49 11.74 -8.99
C SER A 35 0.75 10.81 -10.19
N HIS A 36 1.95 10.23 -10.27
CA HIS A 36 2.36 9.27 -11.31
C HIS A 36 1.71 7.88 -11.16
N ILE A 37 1.02 7.62 -10.04
CA ILE A 37 0.44 6.32 -9.73
C ILE A 37 -0.91 6.15 -10.42
N ALA A 38 -1.10 5.09 -11.20
CA ALA A 38 -2.40 4.70 -11.71
C ALA A 38 -3.08 3.70 -10.76
N LEU A 39 -4.16 4.12 -10.08
CA LEU A 39 -4.79 3.34 -9.01
C LEU A 39 -5.36 2.00 -9.50
N GLU A 40 -5.83 1.95 -10.74
CA GLU A 40 -6.38 0.76 -11.40
C GLU A 40 -5.37 -0.39 -11.55
N SER A 41 -4.08 -0.06 -11.58
CA SER A 41 -2.96 -1.01 -11.68
C SER A 41 -2.35 -1.35 -10.31
N ILE A 42 -2.95 -0.88 -9.22
CA ILE A 42 -2.60 -1.24 -7.84
C ILE A 42 -3.70 -2.11 -7.24
N PHE A 43 -3.31 -3.26 -6.71
CA PHE A 43 -4.18 -4.08 -5.89
C PHE A 43 -3.89 -3.87 -4.40
N ILE A 44 -4.85 -3.32 -3.66
CA ILE A 44 -4.77 -3.21 -2.20
C ILE A 44 -5.36 -4.47 -1.57
N ALA A 45 -4.58 -5.15 -0.73
CA ALA A 45 -4.96 -6.42 -0.14
C ALA A 45 -4.72 -6.46 1.37
N ILE A 46 -5.49 -7.29 2.07
CA ILE A 46 -5.22 -7.70 3.44
C ILE A 46 -4.34 -8.94 3.44
N SER A 47 -3.36 -8.97 4.33
CA SER A 47 -2.70 -10.19 4.76
C SER A 47 -3.03 -10.46 6.23
N PRO A 48 -3.52 -11.65 6.60
CA PRO A 48 -3.65 -12.01 8.00
C PRO A 48 -2.30 -11.95 8.72
N SER A 49 -2.33 -11.56 9.99
CA SER A 49 -1.15 -11.49 10.85
C SER A 49 -1.54 -11.83 12.29
N ASN A 50 -0.55 -12.23 13.09
CA ASN A 50 -0.76 -12.42 14.53
C ASN A 50 -0.94 -11.07 15.25
N ARG A 51 -1.34 -11.12 16.52
CA ARG A 51 -1.56 -9.93 17.37
C ARG A 51 -0.28 -9.33 17.95
N ARG A 52 0.89 -9.87 17.62
CA ARG A 52 2.14 -9.34 18.16
C ARG A 52 2.44 -7.97 17.56
N ARG A 53 3.09 -7.11 18.35
CA ARG A 53 3.41 -5.72 17.94
C ARG A 53 4.61 -5.66 16.99
N ASP A 54 5.47 -6.68 17.03
CA ASP A 54 6.64 -6.83 16.18
C ASP A 54 6.30 -7.48 14.83
N GLY A 55 6.97 -7.01 13.78
CA GLY A 55 6.90 -7.56 12.43
C GLY A 55 6.32 -6.59 11.40
N VAL A 56 6.19 -7.09 10.18
CA VAL A 56 5.73 -6.31 9.02
C VAL A 56 4.28 -5.86 9.23
N VAL A 57 4.05 -4.56 9.08
CA VAL A 57 2.73 -3.91 9.18
C VAL A 57 2.12 -3.67 7.81
N ALA A 58 2.92 -3.29 6.83
CA ALA A 58 2.54 -3.18 5.43
C ALA A 58 3.73 -3.57 4.54
N LYS A 59 3.46 -3.87 3.27
CA LYS A 59 4.50 -4.06 2.27
C LYS A 59 3.97 -3.85 0.85
N LEU A 60 4.78 -3.21 0.02
CA LEU A 60 4.64 -3.21 -1.42
C LEU A 60 5.26 -4.47 -2.02
N ARG A 61 4.54 -5.10 -2.96
CA ARG A 61 5.07 -6.14 -3.84
C ARG A 61 5.02 -5.67 -5.30
N PRO A 62 6.18 -5.39 -5.94
CA PRO A 62 6.24 -5.15 -7.38
C PRO A 62 5.94 -6.44 -8.17
N LEU A 63 5.32 -6.32 -9.35
CA LEU A 63 5.05 -7.42 -10.28
C LEU A 63 5.93 -7.37 -11.55
N ARG A 64 6.91 -6.48 -11.58
CA ARG A 64 8.01 -6.48 -12.55
C ARG A 64 9.35 -6.43 -11.82
N TYR A 65 10.39 -6.80 -12.55
CA TYR A 65 11.77 -6.72 -12.12
C TYR A 65 12.35 -5.35 -12.47
N GLU A 66 13.66 -5.22 -12.29
CA GLU A 66 14.43 -4.01 -12.59
C GLU A 66 14.06 -3.40 -13.95
N GLY A 67 13.78 -2.09 -13.93
CA GLY A 67 13.42 -1.33 -15.12
C GLY A 67 12.04 -1.66 -15.69
N GLY A 68 11.19 -2.38 -14.94
CA GLY A 68 9.89 -2.83 -15.40
C GLY A 68 9.94 -4.12 -16.22
N SER A 69 11.09 -4.81 -16.24
CA SER A 69 11.25 -6.05 -16.99
C SER A 69 10.32 -7.15 -16.48
N LYS A 70 9.72 -7.92 -17.41
CA LYS A 70 9.00 -9.16 -17.07
C LYS A 70 9.93 -10.30 -16.67
N THR A 71 11.23 -10.17 -16.93
CA THR A 71 12.20 -11.24 -16.66
C THR A 71 13.45 -10.76 -15.93
N GLN A 72 14.04 -11.63 -15.11
CA GLN A 72 15.31 -11.37 -14.43
C GLN A 72 16.15 -12.64 -14.36
N ILE A 73 17.47 -12.50 -14.46
CA ILE A 73 18.40 -13.60 -14.21
C ILE A 73 18.75 -13.60 -12.73
N CYS A 74 18.48 -14.72 -12.06
CA CYS A 74 18.89 -14.95 -10.67
C CYS A 74 19.71 -16.24 -10.63
N ARG A 75 21.00 -16.12 -10.24
CA ARG A 75 21.94 -17.26 -10.15
C ARG A 75 21.96 -18.11 -11.44
N GLY A 76 22.07 -17.44 -12.60
CA GLY A 76 22.12 -18.09 -13.91
C GLY A 76 20.78 -18.59 -14.46
N THR A 77 19.70 -18.56 -13.68
CA THR A 77 18.36 -18.96 -14.15
C THR A 77 17.53 -17.73 -14.48
N LYS A 78 16.93 -17.67 -15.67
CA LYS A 78 15.97 -16.63 -16.06
C LYS A 78 14.61 -16.93 -15.44
N TYR A 79 14.03 -15.96 -14.74
CA TYR A 79 12.69 -16.03 -14.15
C TYR A 79 11.76 -15.04 -14.84
N THR A 80 10.49 -15.40 -14.96
CA THR A 80 9.41 -14.53 -15.46
C THR A 80 8.49 -14.15 -14.30
N SER A 81 8.19 -12.86 -14.18
CA SER A 81 7.30 -12.33 -13.16
C SER A 81 5.85 -12.75 -13.44
N PRO A 82 5.02 -12.91 -12.40
CA PRO A 82 3.61 -13.25 -12.60
C PRO A 82 2.84 -12.10 -13.25
N GLU A 83 1.87 -12.46 -14.08
CA GLU A 83 0.89 -11.53 -14.65
C GLU A 83 -0.43 -11.70 -13.91
N ILE A 84 -1.03 -10.59 -13.48
CA ILE A 84 -2.29 -10.54 -12.76
C ILE A 84 -3.16 -9.51 -13.45
N GLN A 85 -4.35 -9.95 -13.87
CA GLN A 85 -5.38 -9.07 -14.39
C GLN A 85 -6.58 -9.07 -13.47
N ILE A 86 -7.07 -7.89 -13.14
CA ILE A 86 -8.24 -7.71 -12.28
C ILE A 86 -9.15 -6.69 -12.95
N LYS A 87 -10.37 -7.12 -13.29
CA LYS A 87 -11.35 -6.29 -14.02
C LYS A 87 -10.78 -5.71 -15.32
N GLY A 88 -9.96 -6.48 -16.04
CA GLY A 88 -9.34 -6.07 -17.30
C GLY A 88 -8.10 -5.18 -17.16
N ASN A 89 -7.69 -4.79 -15.95
CA ASN A 89 -6.47 -4.00 -15.75
C ASN A 89 -5.31 -4.90 -15.35
N ASP A 90 -4.15 -4.68 -15.96
CA ASP A 90 -2.89 -5.30 -15.54
C ASP A 90 -2.44 -4.72 -14.20
N ILE A 91 -2.34 -5.57 -13.20
CA ILE A 91 -1.81 -5.16 -11.90
C ILE A 91 -0.28 -5.13 -11.98
N LEU A 92 0.28 -4.00 -11.57
CA LEU A 92 1.73 -3.76 -11.51
C LEU A 92 2.25 -3.83 -10.07
N TYR A 93 1.40 -3.51 -9.10
CA TYR A 93 1.77 -3.45 -7.69
C TYR A 93 0.69 -4.05 -6.80
N ILE A 94 1.12 -4.70 -5.73
CA ILE A 94 0.21 -5.11 -4.65
C ILE A 94 0.67 -4.49 -3.34
N VAL A 95 -0.21 -3.73 -2.69
CA VAL A 95 0.04 -3.17 -1.36
C VAL A 95 -0.69 -4.04 -0.35
N TYR A 96 0.08 -4.74 0.48
CA TYR A 96 -0.45 -5.57 1.56
C TYR A 96 -0.49 -4.79 2.86
N PHE A 97 -1.63 -4.82 3.54
CA PHE A 97 -1.77 -4.38 4.93
C PHE A 97 -1.98 -5.59 5.84
N HIS A 98 -1.12 -5.74 6.85
CA HIS A 98 -1.15 -6.87 7.76
C HIS A 98 -2.10 -6.60 8.92
N LEU A 99 -3.28 -7.25 8.95
CA LEU A 99 -4.26 -7.07 10.03
C LEU A 99 -4.15 -8.19 11.07
N PRO A 100 -4.21 -7.89 12.38
CA PRO A 100 -4.57 -6.59 12.97
C PRO A 100 -3.40 -5.61 13.15
N ARG A 101 -2.15 -6.01 12.86
CA ARG A 101 -0.94 -5.22 13.19
C ARG A 101 -0.98 -3.79 12.68
N PHE A 102 -1.29 -3.58 11.40
CA PHE A 102 -1.37 -2.24 10.79
C PHE A 102 -2.35 -1.33 11.53
N LEU A 103 -3.58 -1.80 11.80
CA LEU A 103 -4.56 -0.98 12.53
C LEU A 103 -4.15 -0.70 13.97
N ASN A 104 -3.27 -1.51 14.55
CA ASN A 104 -2.71 -1.29 15.88
C ASN A 104 -1.33 -0.62 15.86
N HIS A 105 -0.84 -0.22 14.68
CA HIS A 105 0.46 0.41 14.51
C HIS A 105 0.36 1.90 14.83
N GLY A 106 0.62 2.25 16.09
CA GLY A 106 0.64 3.65 16.52
C GLY A 106 -0.70 4.36 16.39
N ASP A 107 -0.63 5.67 16.20
CA ASP A 107 -1.78 6.55 16.10
C ASP A 107 -2.27 6.75 14.65
N HIS A 108 -3.09 7.78 14.42
CA HIS A 108 -3.61 8.11 13.09
C HIS A 108 -2.50 8.48 12.11
N ARG A 109 -1.53 9.27 12.56
CA ARG A 109 -0.44 9.79 11.75
C ARG A 109 0.54 8.66 11.39
N ASP A 110 0.90 7.80 12.35
CA ASP A 110 1.80 6.67 12.11
C ASP A 110 1.29 5.73 11.00
N LYS A 111 -0.02 5.45 10.99
CA LYS A 111 -0.65 4.60 9.97
C LYS A 111 -0.70 5.27 8.62
N LEU A 112 -0.91 6.58 8.58
CA LEU A 112 -0.90 7.35 7.34
C LEU A 112 0.52 7.43 6.77
N GLU A 113 1.51 7.69 7.62
CA GLU A 113 2.93 7.65 7.26
C GLU A 113 3.30 6.28 6.66
N THR A 114 2.80 5.18 7.25
CA THR A 114 2.97 3.84 6.70
C THR A 114 2.33 3.69 5.30
N VAL A 115 1.14 4.25 5.06
CA VAL A 115 0.51 4.21 3.73
C VAL A 115 1.39 4.95 2.71
N LEU A 116 1.82 6.17 3.02
CA LEU A 116 2.67 6.97 2.13
C LEU A 116 4.04 6.33 1.92
N HIS A 117 4.60 5.68 2.94
CA HIS A 117 5.83 4.90 2.85
C HIS A 117 5.72 3.82 1.77
N GLU A 118 4.65 3.01 1.82
CA GLU A 118 4.46 1.94 0.83
C GLU A 118 4.21 2.48 -0.57
N LEU A 119 3.48 3.61 -0.70
CA LEU A 119 3.28 4.25 -2.00
C LEU A 119 4.58 4.84 -2.56
N TYR A 120 5.44 5.39 -1.71
CA TYR A 120 6.69 6.03 -2.16
C TYR A 120 7.71 5.00 -2.68
N HIS A 121 7.57 3.73 -2.30
CA HIS A 121 8.31 2.62 -2.91
C HIS A 121 7.92 2.34 -4.37
N ILE A 122 6.82 2.90 -4.88
CA ILE A 122 6.44 2.76 -6.29
C ILE A 122 7.42 3.54 -7.17
N SER A 123 7.84 2.92 -8.27
CA SER A 123 8.73 3.54 -9.26
C SER A 123 8.11 4.83 -9.80
N PRO A 124 8.88 5.94 -9.91
CA PRO A 124 8.44 7.16 -10.58
C PRO A 124 7.95 6.96 -12.02
N LEU A 125 8.43 5.89 -12.69
CA LEU A 125 8.02 5.52 -14.05
C LEU A 125 6.76 4.64 -14.09
N PHE A 126 6.24 4.26 -12.93
CA PHE A 126 5.06 3.40 -12.76
C PHE A 126 5.09 2.13 -13.63
N ASN A 127 6.25 1.48 -13.70
CA ASN A 127 6.51 0.37 -14.62
C ASN A 127 6.47 -1.02 -13.95
N GLY A 128 5.92 -1.12 -12.74
CA GLY A 128 5.85 -2.36 -11.96
C GLY A 128 7.12 -2.74 -11.19
N ASP A 129 8.20 -1.96 -11.31
CA ASP A 129 9.39 -2.02 -10.46
C ASP A 129 9.25 -1.09 -9.25
N ILE A 130 10.12 -1.22 -8.26
CA ILE A 130 10.19 -0.28 -7.14
C ILE A 130 10.98 0.99 -7.51
N ARG A 131 10.80 2.05 -6.73
CA ARG A 131 11.71 3.20 -6.71
C ARG A 131 13.12 2.72 -6.35
N ARG A 132 14.07 3.00 -7.24
CA ARG A 132 15.49 2.67 -7.05
C ARG A 132 16.28 3.93 -6.71
N PHE A 133 16.93 3.92 -5.57
CA PHE A 133 17.93 4.90 -5.17
C PHE A 133 19.33 4.42 -5.58
N PRO A 134 20.24 5.33 -5.91
CA PRO A 134 21.62 4.96 -6.20
C PRO A 134 22.29 4.31 -4.97
N GLY A 135 23.22 3.38 -5.22
CA GLY A 135 24.00 2.69 -4.21
C GLY A 135 23.46 1.30 -3.82
N LYS A 136 24.06 0.69 -2.79
CA LYS A 136 23.77 -0.70 -2.37
C LYS A 136 22.33 -0.87 -1.84
N ASN A 137 21.76 0.17 -1.23
CA ASN A 137 20.42 0.16 -0.65
C ASN A 137 19.39 0.76 -1.61
N TYR A 138 19.12 0.05 -2.71
CA TYR A 138 18.27 0.55 -3.77
C TYR A 138 16.85 0.92 -3.32
N ALA A 139 16.32 0.37 -2.22
CA ALA A 139 14.95 0.64 -1.77
C ALA A 139 14.80 1.85 -0.82
N HIS A 140 15.87 2.29 -0.14
CA HIS A 140 15.79 3.36 0.87
C HIS A 140 16.95 4.37 0.80
N GLY A 141 17.78 4.28 -0.25
CA GLY A 141 18.95 5.13 -0.44
C GLY A 141 20.00 5.01 0.66
N ASN A 142 20.85 6.03 0.76
CA ASN A 142 22.01 6.03 1.65
C ASN A 142 21.66 6.19 3.14
N SER A 143 20.44 6.62 3.48
CA SER A 143 20.02 6.77 4.87
C SER A 143 18.53 6.51 5.06
N ARG A 144 18.21 5.48 5.84
CA ARG A 144 16.84 5.23 6.31
C ARG A 144 16.27 6.43 7.08
N LYS A 145 17.12 7.19 7.77
CA LYS A 145 16.69 8.40 8.51
C LYS A 145 16.24 9.51 7.57
N SER A 146 16.94 9.75 6.46
CA SER A 146 16.51 10.75 5.47
C SER A 146 15.23 10.32 4.76
N TYR A 147 15.13 9.04 4.40
CA TYR A 147 13.91 8.47 3.83
C TYR A 147 12.72 8.67 4.78
N ASN A 148 12.83 8.28 6.05
CA ASN A 148 11.75 8.43 7.03
C ASN A 148 11.36 9.91 7.23
N ARG A 149 12.33 10.83 7.26
CA ARG A 149 12.02 12.27 7.35
C ARG A 149 11.22 12.77 6.16
N LEU A 150 11.56 12.33 4.95
CA LEU A 150 10.83 12.72 3.74
C LEU A 150 9.37 12.24 3.79
N ILE A 151 9.14 10.97 4.15
CA ILE A 151 7.78 10.43 4.28
C ILE A 151 7.00 11.17 5.38
N SER A 152 7.66 11.49 6.49
CA SER A 152 7.07 12.30 7.56
C SER A 152 6.61 13.67 7.04
N THR A 153 7.44 14.37 6.26
CA THR A 153 7.08 15.63 5.59
C THR A 153 5.87 15.45 4.67
N TYR A 154 5.88 14.47 3.76
CA TYR A 154 4.73 14.21 2.87
C TYR A 154 3.44 13.86 3.63
N THR A 155 3.57 13.20 4.78
CA THR A 155 2.43 12.89 5.64
C THR A 155 1.81 14.16 6.20
N ASP A 156 2.65 15.08 6.70
CA ASP A 156 2.18 16.37 7.23
C ASP A 156 1.61 17.25 6.09
N GLU A 157 2.24 17.27 4.92
CA GLU A 157 1.74 17.97 3.73
C GLU A 157 0.34 17.47 3.32
N TYR A 158 0.14 16.15 3.24
CA TYR A 158 -1.17 15.59 2.92
C TYR A 158 -2.22 15.89 4.01
N ILE A 159 -1.88 15.75 5.30
CA ILE A 159 -2.81 16.05 6.41
C ILE A 159 -3.26 17.51 6.36
N ASN A 160 -2.34 18.44 6.07
CA ASN A 160 -2.62 19.88 6.09
C ASN A 160 -3.33 20.38 4.82
N SER A 161 -3.22 19.66 3.71
CA SER A 161 -3.77 20.07 2.41
C SER A 161 -5.02 19.31 1.96
N THR A 162 -5.28 18.11 2.52
CA THR A 162 -6.44 17.31 2.10
C THR A 162 -7.75 18.03 2.41
N THR A 163 -8.61 18.15 1.40
CA THR A 163 -9.99 18.64 1.55
C THR A 163 -10.95 17.53 1.99
N ARG A 164 -10.44 16.29 2.13
CA ARG A 164 -11.22 15.08 2.41
C ARG A 164 -10.68 14.30 3.61
N PRO A 165 -10.54 14.93 4.79
CA PRO A 165 -9.97 14.29 5.97
C PRO A 165 -10.76 13.06 6.44
N GLU A 166 -12.04 12.95 6.06
CA GLU A 166 -12.90 11.80 6.35
C GLU A 166 -12.38 10.49 5.75
N LEU A 167 -11.60 10.53 4.67
CA LEU A 167 -11.08 9.33 4.01
C LEU A 167 -10.05 8.58 4.85
N SER A 168 -9.36 9.28 5.76
CA SER A 168 -8.37 8.69 6.66
C SER A 168 -8.92 8.41 8.05
N ILE A 169 -10.18 8.77 8.34
CA ILE A 169 -10.72 8.75 9.72
C ILE A 169 -10.75 7.34 10.34
N PHE A 170 -10.87 6.30 9.51
CA PHE A 170 -10.87 4.92 9.98
C PHE A 170 -9.51 4.51 10.58
N LEU A 171 -8.41 5.17 10.19
CA LEU A 171 -7.07 4.96 10.74
C LEU A 171 -6.93 5.48 12.18
N LYS A 172 -7.83 6.35 12.64
CA LYS A 172 -7.88 6.78 14.06
C LYS A 172 -8.21 5.62 15.01
N TYR A 173 -8.80 4.53 14.49
CA TYR A 173 -9.17 3.37 15.30
C TYR A 173 -8.08 2.30 15.31
N GLY A 174 -7.94 1.63 16.47
CA GLY A 174 -7.32 0.31 16.55
C GLY A 174 -8.24 -0.78 15.97
N TYR A 175 -7.71 -1.97 15.70
CA TYR A 175 -8.47 -3.09 15.12
C TYR A 175 -9.74 -3.40 15.93
N SER A 176 -9.61 -3.54 17.26
CA SER A 176 -10.74 -3.84 18.15
C SER A 176 -11.77 -2.71 18.20
N GLY A 177 -11.32 -1.45 18.13
CA GLY A 177 -12.20 -0.28 18.11
C GLY A 177 -13.02 -0.21 16.82
N LEU A 178 -12.35 -0.44 15.68
CA LEU A 178 -13.00 -0.45 14.37
C LEU A 178 -13.98 -1.62 14.25
N LYS A 179 -13.58 -2.82 14.71
CA LYS A 179 -14.47 -3.99 14.76
C LYS A 179 -15.68 -3.75 15.66
N ARG A 180 -15.52 -3.13 16.83
CA ARG A 180 -16.66 -2.80 17.72
C ARG A 180 -17.64 -1.84 17.05
N LYS A 181 -17.14 -0.89 16.24
CA LYS A 181 -17.97 0.10 15.56
C LYS A 181 -18.78 -0.48 14.39
N TYR A 182 -18.21 -1.43 13.65
CA TYR A 182 -18.78 -1.95 12.40
C TYR A 182 -19.06 -3.46 12.41
N GLY A 183 -18.99 -4.13 13.57
CA GLY A 183 -19.21 -5.57 13.74
C GLY A 183 -18.05 -6.46 13.24
N ALA A 184 -17.66 -6.28 11.97
CA ALA A 184 -16.60 -7.03 11.30
C ALA A 184 -15.68 -6.10 10.49
N ILE A 185 -14.51 -6.62 10.13
CA ILE A 185 -13.59 -5.97 9.19
C ILE A 185 -13.32 -7.00 8.09
N TYR A 186 -13.57 -6.62 6.84
CA TYR A 186 -13.33 -7.45 5.67
C TYR A 186 -12.51 -6.67 4.63
N GLY A 187 -12.07 -7.39 3.60
CA GLY A 187 -11.41 -6.79 2.45
C GLY A 187 -10.81 -7.85 1.54
N ASP A 188 -10.30 -7.37 0.41
CA ASP A 188 -9.74 -8.21 -0.64
C ASP A 188 -8.46 -8.93 -0.14
N ILE A 189 -8.31 -10.20 -0.50
CA ILE A 189 -7.11 -11.01 -0.23
C ILE A 189 -6.65 -11.62 -1.56
N ILE A 190 -5.35 -11.59 -1.83
CA ILE A 190 -4.77 -12.23 -3.01
C ILE A 190 -3.48 -12.98 -2.68
N ARG A 191 -3.37 -14.19 -3.23
CA ARG A 191 -2.13 -14.97 -3.24
C ARG A 191 -1.49 -14.88 -4.62
N VAL A 192 -0.49 -14.03 -4.75
CA VAL A 192 0.23 -13.87 -6.02
C VAL A 192 1.09 -15.11 -6.29
N PRO A 193 1.03 -15.69 -7.50
CA PRO A 193 1.91 -16.77 -7.92
C PRO A 193 3.39 -16.42 -7.74
N ARG A 194 4.24 -17.44 -7.57
CA ARG A 194 5.68 -17.22 -7.59
C ARG A 194 6.14 -17.02 -9.04
N SER A 195 7.23 -16.28 -9.22
CA SER A 195 7.92 -16.23 -10.49
C SER A 195 8.30 -17.64 -10.93
N LYS A 196 8.18 -17.90 -12.24
CA LYS A 196 8.48 -19.21 -12.83
C LYS A 196 9.77 -19.11 -13.65
N PRO A 197 10.60 -20.16 -13.74
CA PRO A 197 11.67 -20.20 -14.72
C PRO A 197 11.12 -19.89 -16.12
N ALA A 198 11.79 -19.02 -16.86
CA ALA A 198 11.49 -18.80 -18.27
C ALA A 198 11.82 -20.09 -19.02
N ARG A 199 10.85 -20.60 -19.80
CA ARG A 199 11.10 -21.69 -20.74
C ARG A 199 11.90 -21.19 -21.93
#